data_AF-Q6IV02-F1
#
_entry.id   AF-Q6IV02-F1
#
_cell.length_a   1.000
_cell.length_b   1.000
_cell.length_c   1.000
_cell.angle_alpha   90.00
_cell.angle_beta   90.00
_cell.angle_gamma   90.00
#
_symmetry.space_group_name_H-M   'P 1'
#
loop_
_entity.id
_entity.type
_entity.pdbx_description
1 polymer ?
#
loop_
_entity_poly.entity_id
_entity_poly.type
_entity_poly.pdbx_seq_one_letter_code
_entity_poly.pdbx_strand_id
1 'polypeptide(L)'
;NPSLFMLLTLSFFLLLIHFITKKGGGNLVPNAWQSLVELLYDFVLNLVKEQIGGLSGNVKQMFFPCILVTFLFLLFCNLQGMIPYSFTVTSHFLITLALSFSIFIGITIVGFQRHGLHFFSFLLPAGVP
;
A
#
# COMPACT_ATOMS: atom_id res chain seq x y z
N ASN A 1 4.46 11.20 -25.11
CA ASN A 1 3.07 11.16 -24.58
C ASN A 1 3.06 10.60 -23.16
N PRO A 2 2.72 11.40 -22.14
CA PRO A 2 2.72 10.98 -20.73
C PRO A 2 1.73 9.84 -20.43
N SER A 3 0.61 9.77 -21.16
CA SER A 3 -0.36 8.68 -21.05
C SER A 3 0.20 7.30 -21.44
N LEU A 4 1.10 7.24 -22.43
CA LEU A 4 1.77 5.99 -22.82
C LEU A 4 2.74 5.50 -21.75
N PHE A 5 3.51 6.41 -21.15
CA PHE A 5 4.42 6.05 -20.07
C PHE A 5 3.65 5.56 -18.83
N MET A 6 2.52 6.19 -18.51
CA MET A 6 1.64 5.73 -17.42
C MET A 6 1.09 4.32 -17.67
N LEU A 7 0.61 4.02 -18.89
CA LEU A 7 0.16 2.66 -19.23
C LEU A 7 1.30 1.63 -19.14
N LEU A 8 2.51 2.00 -19.58
CA LEU A 8 3.70 1.15 -19.44
C LEU A 8 4.05 0.88 -17.99
N THR A 9 3.98 1.88 -17.11
CA THR A 9 4.26 1.71 -15.68
C THR A 9 3.25 0.79 -15.01
N LEU A 10 1.96 0.95 -15.33
CA LEU A 10 0.89 0.12 -14.79
C LEU A 10 1.02 -1.33 -15.28
N SER A 11 1.32 -1.51 -16.57
CA SER A 11 1.59 -2.82 -17.16
C SER A 11 2.78 -3.50 -16.49
N PHE A 12 3.89 -2.79 -16.29
CA PHE A 12 5.08 -3.33 -15.63
C PHE A 12 4.79 -3.72 -14.17
N PHE A 13 4.05 -2.89 -13.43
CA PHE A 13 3.64 -3.19 -12.06
C PHE A 13 2.77 -4.47 -11.98
N LEU A 14 1.78 -4.60 -12.88
CA LEU A 14 0.94 -5.80 -12.96
C LEU A 14 1.74 -7.05 -13.37
N LEU A 15 2.68 -6.90 -14.32
CA LEU A 15 3.58 -7.97 -14.73
C LEU A 15 4.49 -8.43 -13.59
N LEU A 16 4.98 -7.49 -12.79
CA LEU A 16 5.82 -7.77 -11.64
C LEU A 16 5.03 -8.51 -10.56
N ILE A 17 3.81 -8.09 -10.25
CA ILE A 17 2.89 -8.82 -9.36
C ILE A 17 2.63 -10.24 -9.91
N HIS A 18 2.38 -10.37 -11.21
CA HIS A 18 2.15 -11.66 -11.84
C HIS A 18 3.39 -12.57 -11.76
N PHE A 19 4.58 -12.04 -12.01
CA PHE A 19 5.83 -12.78 -11.96
C PHE A 19 6.14 -13.28 -10.54
N ILE A 20 5.97 -12.41 -9.56
CA ILE A 20 6.07 -12.74 -8.13
C ILE A 20 5.11 -13.88 -7.77
N THR A 21 3.86 -13.80 -8.23
CA THR A 21 2.81 -14.75 -7.83
C THR A 21 2.91 -16.11 -8.54
N LYS A 22 3.30 -16.14 -9.82
CA LYS A 22 3.27 -17.36 -10.66
C LYS A 22 4.62 -18.07 -10.78
N LYS A 23 5.75 -17.35 -10.75
CA LYS A 23 7.10 -17.93 -10.90
C LYS A 23 7.89 -17.94 -9.60
N GLY A 24 7.51 -17.13 -8.61
CA GLY A 24 8.16 -17.05 -7.30
C GLY A 24 7.48 -17.83 -6.17
N GLY A 25 6.34 -18.50 -6.41
CA GLY A 25 5.54 -19.12 -5.36
C GLY A 25 5.59 -20.65 -5.35
N GLY A 26 5.92 -21.24 -4.20
CA GLY A 26 5.60 -22.64 -3.88
C GLY A 26 6.76 -23.62 -3.69
N ASN A 27 8.02 -23.17 -3.76
CA ASN A 27 9.16 -24.03 -3.46
C ASN A 27 9.44 -24.04 -1.95
N LEU A 28 9.67 -25.22 -1.39
CA LEU A 28 10.07 -25.42 0.02
C LEU A 28 11.42 -24.76 0.35
N VAL A 29 12.34 -24.71 -0.62
CA VAL A 29 13.57 -23.91 -0.53
C VAL A 29 13.36 -22.66 -1.39
N PRO A 30 13.37 -21.46 -0.79
CA PRO A 30 13.05 -20.24 -1.51
C PRO A 30 14.16 -19.88 -2.50
N ASN A 31 13.75 -19.50 -3.71
CA ASN A 31 14.64 -18.86 -4.67
C ASN A 31 14.93 -17.41 -4.24
N ALA A 32 16.01 -16.79 -4.74
CA ALA A 32 16.37 -15.41 -4.40
C ALA A 32 15.20 -14.41 -4.60
N TRP A 33 14.42 -14.57 -5.66
CA TRP A 33 13.23 -13.76 -5.94
C TRP A 33 12.08 -14.00 -4.95
N GLN A 34 11.89 -15.25 -4.51
CA GLN A 34 10.89 -15.60 -3.51
C GLN A 34 11.27 -15.01 -2.15
N SER A 35 12.55 -15.12 -1.75
CA SER A 35 13.06 -14.54 -0.50
C SER A 35 12.88 -13.03 -0.44
N LEU A 36 13.12 -12.31 -1.55
CA LEU A 36 12.89 -10.86 -1.62
C LEU A 36 11.41 -10.52 -1.37
N VAL A 37 10.49 -11.27 -1.97
CA VAL A 37 9.04 -11.05 -1.82
C VAL A 37 8.58 -11.37 -0.41
N GLU A 38 9.04 -12.49 0.17
CA GLU A 38 8.75 -12.87 1.55
C GLU A 38 9.27 -11.81 2.53
N LEU A 39 10.46 -11.27 2.30
CA LEU A 39 11.02 -10.19 3.11
C LEU A 39 10.19 -8.91 3.03
N LEU A 40 9.75 -8.49 1.84
CA LEU A 40 8.85 -7.34 1.69
C LEU A 40 7.49 -7.59 2.36
N TYR A 41 6.94 -8.79 2.23
CA TYR A 41 5.70 -9.19 2.87
C TYR A 41 5.80 -9.11 4.39
N ASP A 42 6.83 -9.73 4.97
CA ASP A 42 7.06 -9.76 6.42
C ASP A 42 7.36 -8.36 6.96
N PHE A 43 8.11 -7.54 6.23
CA PHE A 43 8.38 -6.15 6.59
C PHE A 43 7.07 -5.35 6.75
N VAL A 44 6.19 -5.39 5.75
CA VAL A 44 4.91 -4.67 5.79
C VAL A 44 4.01 -5.27 6.88
N LEU A 45 3.99 -6.60 7.01
CA LEU A 45 3.17 -7.29 8.01
C LEU A 45 3.56 -6.88 9.44
N ASN A 46 4.85 -6.83 9.73
CA ASN A 46 5.36 -6.42 11.03
C ASN A 46 5.07 -4.94 11.30
N LEU A 47 5.25 -4.07 10.31
CA LEU A 47 4.87 -2.65 10.41
C LEU A 47 3.39 -2.50 10.76
N VAL A 48 2.49 -3.20 10.06
CA VAL A 48 1.05 -3.16 10.33
C VAL A 48 0.71 -3.70 11.73
N LYS A 49 1.38 -4.78 12.16
CA LYS A 49 1.16 -5.38 13.48
C LYS A 49 1.52 -4.43 14.61
N GLU A 50 2.64 -3.72 14.48
CA GLU A 50 3.17 -2.76 15.44
C GLU A 50 2.34 -1.47 15.48
N GLN A 51 2.07 -0.87 14.31
CA GLN A 51 1.40 0.44 14.23
C GLN A 51 -0.09 0.38 14.54
N ILE A 52 -0.77 -0.72 14.19
CA ILE A 52 -2.22 -0.91 14.42
C ILE A 52 -2.45 -1.77 15.67
N GLY A 53 -1.46 -1.85 16.58
CA GLY A 53 -1.53 -2.60 17.82
C GLY A 53 -2.77 -2.27 18.67
N GLY A 54 -3.59 -3.28 18.99
CA GLY A 54 -4.78 -3.12 19.87
C GLY A 54 -6.12 -3.56 19.26
N LEU A 55 -6.27 -3.60 17.93
CA LEU A 55 -7.49 -4.09 17.27
C LEU A 55 -7.47 -5.62 17.08
N SER A 56 -8.64 -6.26 17.18
CA SER A 56 -8.84 -7.70 16.94
C SER A 56 -8.17 -8.15 15.63
N GLY A 57 -7.52 -9.31 15.63
CA GLY A 57 -6.71 -9.82 14.51
C GLY A 57 -7.43 -9.83 13.15
N ASN A 58 -8.75 -10.01 13.16
CA ASN A 58 -9.59 -9.97 11.95
C ASN A 58 -9.61 -8.59 11.27
N VAL A 59 -9.53 -7.49 12.03
CA VAL A 59 -9.55 -6.14 11.47
C VAL A 59 -8.21 -5.79 10.83
N LYS A 60 -7.11 -6.23 11.45
CA LYS A 60 -5.75 -6.03 10.92
C LYS A 60 -5.58 -6.70 9.54
N GLN A 61 -6.10 -7.91 9.39
CA GLN A 61 -6.03 -8.66 8.14
C GLN A 61 -6.86 -8.03 7.01
N MET A 62 -7.92 -7.28 7.32
CA MET A 62 -8.72 -6.58 6.29
C MET A 62 -7.97 -5.39 5.67
N PHE A 63 -7.20 -4.63 6.45
CA PHE A 63 -6.47 -3.45 5.95
C PHE A 63 -5.10 -3.80 5.36
N PHE A 64 -4.52 -4.93 5.76
CA PHE A 64 -3.21 -5.36 5.33
C PHE A 64 -3.01 -5.38 3.80
N PRO A 65 -3.92 -5.96 2.98
CA PRO A 65 -3.75 -5.98 1.52
C PRO A 65 -3.69 -4.58 0.91
N CYS A 66 -4.50 -3.64 1.43
CA CYS A 66 -4.50 -2.26 0.95
C CYS A 66 -3.16 -1.56 1.23
N ILE A 67 -2.66 -1.69 2.46
CA ILE A 67 -1.37 -1.11 2.86
C ILE A 67 -0.22 -1.71 2.05
N LEU A 68 -0.22 -3.03 1.86
CA LEU A 68 0.81 -3.73 1.07
C LEU A 68 0.83 -3.26 -0.38
N VAL A 69 -0.33 -3.13 -1.03
CA VAL A 69 -0.42 -2.65 -2.43
C VAL A 69 0.04 -1.20 -2.54
N THR A 70 -0.40 -0.32 -1.64
CA THR A 70 0.02 1.09 -1.63
C THR A 70 1.53 1.22 -1.43
N PHE A 71 2.10 0.47 -0.48
CA PHE A 71 3.54 0.47 -0.23
C PHE A 71 4.34 0.01 -1.45
N LEU A 72 4.00 -1.15 -2.02
CA LEU A 72 4.69 -1.69 -3.18
C LEU A 72 4.53 -0.75 -4.39
N PHE A 73 3.34 -0.22 -4.63
CA PHE A 73 3.09 0.72 -5.72
C PHE A 73 4.01 1.95 -5.63
N LEU A 74 4.06 2.59 -4.46
CA LEU A 74 4.92 3.76 -4.25
C LEU A 74 6.41 3.40 -4.36
N LEU A 75 6.82 2.26 -3.81
CA LEU A 75 8.19 1.76 -3.91
C LEU A 75 8.62 1.59 -5.38
N PHE A 76 7.80 0.93 -6.20
CA PHE A 76 8.11 0.75 -7.62
C PHE A 76 8.07 2.05 -8.41
N CYS A 77 7.09 2.92 -8.18
CA CYS A 77 7.05 4.23 -8.85
C CYS A 77 8.29 5.07 -8.54
N ASN A 78 8.76 5.06 -7.29
CA ASN A 78 9.95 5.80 -6.89
C ASN A 78 11.23 5.19 -7.47
N LEU A 79 11.36 3.85 -7.45
CA LEU A 79 12.51 3.17 -8.07
C LEU A 79 12.57 3.41 -9.59
N GLN A 80 11.43 3.34 -10.26
CA GLN A 80 11.35 3.65 -11.69
C GLN A 80 11.73 5.10 -12.00
N GLY A 81 11.47 6.02 -11.07
CA GLY A 81 11.85 7.42 -11.19
C GLY A 81 13.36 7.69 -11.15
N MET A 82 14.14 6.74 -10.64
CA MET A 82 15.61 6.85 -10.62
C MET A 82 16.27 6.43 -11.93
N ILE A 83 15.50 5.89 -12.89
CA ILE A 83 16.03 5.44 -14.19
C ILE A 83 16.15 6.66 -15.13
N PRO A 84 17.33 6.92 -15.72
CA PRO A 84 17.49 8.01 -16.68
C PRO A 84 16.56 7.82 -17.89
N TYR A 85 15.97 8.91 -18.38
CA TYR A 85 14.95 8.92 -19.45
C TYR A 85 13.58 8.33 -19.09
N SER A 86 13.35 7.98 -17.81
CA SER A 86 12.04 7.54 -17.32
C SER A 86 11.15 8.72 -16.96
N PHE A 87 9.85 8.59 -17.20
CA PHE A 87 8.85 9.58 -16.74
C PHE A 87 8.21 9.07 -15.44
N THR A 88 8.34 9.86 -14.38
CA THR A 88 7.82 9.54 -13.04
C THR A 88 6.31 9.73 -12.97
N VAL A 89 5.59 8.62 -12.72
CA VAL A 89 4.13 8.64 -12.47
C VAL A 89 3.79 9.53 -11.27
N THR A 90 4.65 9.55 -10.25
CA THR A 90 4.52 10.41 -9.06
C THR A 90 4.69 11.90 -9.33
N SER A 91 5.27 12.30 -10.47
CA SER A 91 5.34 13.72 -10.84
C SER A 91 4.00 14.29 -11.28
N HIS A 92 3.02 13.44 -11.61
CA HIS A 92 1.65 13.88 -11.77
C HIS A 92 0.98 14.01 -10.39
N PHE A 93 0.92 15.24 -9.91
CA PHE A 93 0.26 15.61 -8.65
C PHE A 93 -1.14 14.99 -8.50
N LEU A 94 -1.90 14.90 -9.58
CA LEU A 94 -3.25 14.33 -9.60
C LEU A 94 -3.29 12.87 -9.15
N ILE A 95 -2.29 12.05 -9.50
CA ILE A 95 -2.24 10.63 -9.14
C ILE A 95 -2.00 10.47 -7.64
N THR A 96 -1.04 11.22 -7.09
CA THR A 96 -0.74 11.22 -5.65
C THR A 96 -1.92 11.75 -4.84
N LEU A 97 -2.58 12.81 -5.32
CA LEU A 97 -3.80 13.33 -4.68
C LEU A 97 -4.93 12.30 -4.72
N ALA A 98 -5.20 11.67 -5.86
CA ALA A 98 -6.26 10.68 -5.99
C ALA A 98 -6.06 9.50 -5.03
N LEU A 99 -4.82 9.00 -4.93
CA LEU A 99 -4.45 7.94 -3.99
C LEU A 99 -4.66 8.37 -2.53
N SER A 100 -4.19 9.57 -2.16
CA SER A 100 -4.33 10.11 -0.82
C SER A 100 -5.80 10.31 -0.42
N PHE A 101 -6.60 10.97 -1.26
CA PHE A 101 -8.03 11.18 -1.01
C PHE A 101 -8.81 9.86 -0.93
N SER A 102 -8.51 8.89 -1.80
CA SER A 102 -9.16 7.58 -1.77
C SER A 102 -8.95 6.87 -0.44
N ILE A 103 -7.71 6.82 0.05
CA ILE A 103 -7.37 6.21 1.34
C ILE A 103 -7.99 6.99 2.50
N PHE A 104 -7.90 8.33 2.46
CA PHE A 104 -8.46 9.20 3.50
C PHE A 104 -9.97 9.03 3.67
N ILE A 105 -10.71 9.08 2.56
CA ILE A 105 -12.17 8.87 2.57
C ILE A 105 -12.50 7.45 3.04
N GLY A 106 -11.78 6.43 2.55
CA GLY A 106 -11.99 5.04 2.95
C GLY A 106 -11.84 4.82 4.46
N ILE A 107 -10.76 5.33 5.06
CA ILE A 107 -10.52 5.23 6.51
C ILE A 107 -11.58 6.02 7.29
N THR A 108 -11.96 7.20 6.81
CA THR A 108 -12.99 8.02 7.46
C THR A 108 -14.34 7.29 7.50
N ILE A 109 -14.76 6.68 6.39
CA ILE A 109 -16.00 5.89 6.33
C ILE A 109 -15.94 4.71 7.32
N VAL A 110 -14.84 3.96 7.32
CA VAL A 110 -14.64 2.85 8.28
C VAL A 110 -14.68 3.37 9.72
N GLY A 111 -14.06 4.51 10.01
CA GLY A 111 -14.05 5.13 11.33
C GLY A 111 -15.47 5.46 11.83
N PHE A 112 -16.28 6.08 10.98
CA PHE A 112 -17.69 6.33 11.28
C PHE A 112 -18.50 5.04 11.43
N GLN A 113 -18.26 4.02 10.62
CA GLN A 113 -18.97 2.73 10.75
C GLN A 113 -18.64 2.01 12.06
N ARG A 114 -17.40 2.13 12.54
CA ARG A 114 -16.94 1.45 13.77
C ARG A 114 -17.27 2.20 15.05
N HIS A 115 -17.21 3.54 15.02
CA HIS A 115 -17.37 4.37 16.22
C HIS A 115 -18.63 5.26 16.22
N GLY A 116 -19.36 5.36 15.11
CA GLY A 116 -20.55 6.19 15.00
C GLY A 116 -20.28 7.66 15.34
N LEU A 117 -21.13 8.26 16.16
CA LEU A 117 -20.97 9.64 16.63
C LEU A 117 -19.76 9.82 17.57
N HIS A 118 -19.25 8.75 18.19
CA HIS A 118 -18.05 8.80 19.01
C HIS A 118 -16.78 9.04 18.18
N PHE A 119 -16.84 8.92 16.85
CA PHE A 119 -15.72 9.26 15.97
C PHE A 119 -15.24 10.72 16.16
N PHE A 120 -16.17 11.65 16.40
CA PHE A 120 -15.83 13.05 16.64
C PHE A 120 -15.01 13.26 17.93
N SER A 121 -15.06 12.32 18.88
CA SER A 121 -14.20 12.36 20.07
C SER A 121 -12.72 12.22 19.73
N PHE A 122 -12.34 11.65 18.58
CA PHE A 122 -10.94 11.58 18.15
C PHE A 122 -10.39 12.93 17.66
N LEU A 123 -11.26 13.90 17.34
CA LEU A 123 -10.85 15.26 16.98
C LEU A 123 -10.49 16.10 18.20
N LEU A 124 -10.85 15.64 19.39
CA LEU A 124 -10.56 16.29 20.66
C LEU A 124 -9.45 15.52 21.39
N PRO A 125 -8.42 16.19 21.94
CA PRO A 125 -7.45 15.52 22.78
C PRO A 125 -8.13 14.94 24.03
N ALA A 126 -7.62 13.83 24.55
CA ALA A 126 -8.15 13.26 25.79
C ALA A 126 -7.93 14.25 26.96
N GLY A 127 -9.01 14.62 27.66
CA GLY A 127 -8.94 15.43 28.88
C GLY A 127 -9.14 16.94 28.70
N VAL A 128 -9.65 17.41 27.56
CA VAL A 128 -10.20 18.77 27.47
C VAL A 128 -11.61 18.76 28.10
N PRO A 129 -11.95 19.70 29.01
CA PRO A 129 -13.25 19.74 29.68
C PRO A 129 -14.43 19.88 28.71
#